data_AF-A0A150G102-F1
#
_entry.id   AF-A0A150G102-F1
#
_cell.length_a   1.000
_cell.length_b   1.000
_cell.length_c   1.000
_cell.angle_alpha   90.00
_cell.angle_beta   90.00
_cell.angle_gamma   90.00
#
_symmetry.space_group_name_H-M   'P 1'
#
loop_
_entity.id
_entity.type
_entity.pdbx_description
1 polymer ?
#
loop_
_entity_poly.entity_id
_entity_poly.type
_entity_poly.pdbx_seq_one_letter_code
_entity_poly.pdbx_strand_id
1 'polypeptide(L)'
;MLSRGASATCVFLSQLRGYCTVANTEAEKAIASKLKEALKGVTRVEVQDTSGGCGAMYRIAIVAEDFKGQSIVKQHQAVHRILAEDLKRWHGLTLDTRAA
;
A
#
# COMPACT_ATOMS: atom_id res chain seq x y z
N MET A 1 -53.77 32.65 7.49
CA MET A 1 -52.84 32.87 6.36
C MET A 1 -51.63 31.97 6.61
N LEU A 2 -51.41 31.01 5.72
CA LEU A 2 -50.42 29.95 5.84
C LEU A 2 -48.96 30.48 5.91
N SER A 3 -48.16 29.79 6.72
CA SER A 3 -46.81 29.26 6.43
C SER A 3 -45.66 30.20 6.05
N ARG A 4 -44.57 30.07 6.84
CA ARG A 4 -43.14 29.97 6.45
C ARG A 4 -42.30 30.02 7.76
N GLY A 5 -41.56 29.02 8.23
CA GLY A 5 -41.07 27.79 7.63
C GLY A 5 -39.70 27.97 6.96
N ALA A 6 -38.60 27.75 7.71
CA ALA A 6 -37.23 27.36 7.32
C ALA A 6 -36.22 27.94 8.33
N SER A 7 -35.89 27.25 9.42
CA SER A 7 -34.77 26.29 9.52
C SER A 7 -33.47 26.83 8.92
N ALA A 8 -32.60 27.36 9.79
CA ALA A 8 -31.27 27.84 9.45
C ALA A 8 -30.39 26.70 8.91
N THR A 9 -30.34 26.58 7.59
CA THR A 9 -29.27 25.87 6.89
C THR A 9 -28.01 26.72 6.93
N CYS A 10 -27.27 26.62 8.03
CA CYS A 10 -25.87 27.01 8.05
C CYS A 10 -25.09 25.92 7.29
N VAL A 11 -25.05 26.06 5.97
CA VAL A 11 -24.10 25.35 5.10
C VAL A 11 -22.74 26.02 5.31
N PHE A 12 -22.05 25.67 6.39
CA PHE A 12 -20.67 26.08 6.62
C PHE A 12 -19.73 24.89 6.40
N LEU A 13 -19.30 24.80 5.14
CA LEU A 13 -17.97 24.40 4.68
C LEU A 13 -17.09 23.61 5.67
N SER A 14 -17.00 22.28 5.48
CA SER A 14 -15.76 21.54 5.73
C SER A 14 -15.73 20.22 4.94
N GLN A 15 -16.11 20.28 3.67
CA GLN A 15 -15.65 19.30 2.69
C GLN A 15 -14.36 19.81 2.05
N LEU A 16 -13.26 19.64 2.76
CA LEU A 16 -11.95 19.47 2.13
C LEU A 16 -11.45 18.08 2.52
N ARG A 17 -12.21 17.07 2.10
CA ARG A 17 -11.66 15.72 1.95
C ARG A 17 -10.80 15.78 0.69
N GLY A 18 -9.58 16.29 0.85
CA GLY A 18 -8.57 16.34 -0.19
C GLY A 18 -8.29 14.92 -0.69
N TYR A 19 -9.00 14.50 -1.73
CA TYR A 19 -8.57 13.38 -2.55
C TYR A 19 -7.45 13.92 -3.44
N CYS A 20 -6.24 13.93 -2.88
CA CYS A 20 -5.03 14.04 -3.69
C CYS A 20 -5.00 12.82 -4.62
N THR A 21 -4.68 13.10 -5.87
CA THR A 21 -4.86 12.25 -7.05
C THR A 21 -4.22 10.88 -6.88
N VAL A 22 -5.01 9.83 -7.09
CA VAL A 22 -4.54 8.43 -7.20
C VAL A 22 -3.71 8.30 -8.48
N ALA A 23 -2.41 8.13 -8.33
CA ALA A 23 -1.52 7.77 -9.43
C ALA A 23 -0.34 6.98 -8.89
N ASN A 24 -0.12 5.77 -9.42
CA ASN A 24 1.02 4.89 -9.17
C ASN A 24 2.30 5.70 -8.91
N THR A 25 2.62 5.85 -7.63
CA THR A 25 3.69 6.71 -7.16
C THR A 25 5.04 6.14 -7.60
N GLU A 26 6.02 7.01 -7.82
CA GLU A 26 7.39 6.57 -8.16
C GLU A 26 7.96 5.64 -7.09
N ALA A 27 7.55 5.83 -5.82
CA ALA A 27 7.87 4.96 -4.70
C ALA A 27 7.39 3.53 -4.90
N GLU A 28 6.13 3.31 -5.29
CA GLU A 28 5.59 1.95 -5.53
C GLU A 28 6.36 1.22 -6.63
N LYS A 29 6.71 1.93 -7.71
CA LYS A 29 7.51 1.39 -8.81
C LYS A 29 8.92 1.03 -8.36
N ALA A 30 9.56 1.89 -7.56
CA ALA A 30 10.90 1.61 -7.02
C ALA A 30 10.91 0.36 -6.13
N ILE A 31 9.90 0.20 -5.26
CA ILE A 31 9.76 -0.99 -4.40
C ILE A 31 9.53 -2.24 -5.25
N ALA A 32 8.66 -2.15 -6.25
CA ALA A 32 8.38 -3.28 -7.15
C ALA A 32 9.64 -3.71 -7.93
N SER A 33 10.47 -2.78 -8.40
CA SER A 33 11.73 -3.10 -9.07
C SER A 33 12.72 -3.79 -8.13
N LYS A 34 12.92 -3.27 -6.91
CA LYS A 34 13.79 -3.90 -5.91
C LYS A 34 13.39 -5.35 -5.62
N LEU A 35 12.09 -5.61 -5.48
CA LEU A 35 11.58 -6.96 -5.21
C LEU A 35 11.77 -7.91 -6.40
N LYS A 36 11.63 -7.40 -7.63
CA LYS A 36 11.88 -8.17 -8.86
C LYS A 36 13.36 -8.50 -9.06
N GLU A 37 14.26 -7.62 -8.61
CA GLU A 37 15.71 -7.86 -8.70
C GLU A 37 16.18 -8.86 -7.63
N ALA A 38 15.59 -8.82 -6.43
CA ALA A 38 16.00 -9.64 -5.31
C ALA A 38 15.43 -11.08 -5.33
N LEU A 39 14.25 -11.29 -5.91
CA LEU A 39 13.58 -12.59 -5.98
C LEU A 39 13.63 -13.15 -7.40
N LYS A 40 13.84 -14.46 -7.55
CA LYS A 40 13.84 -15.13 -8.86
C LYS A 40 12.46 -15.76 -9.12
N GLY A 41 12.04 -15.80 -10.38
CA GLY A 41 10.75 -16.40 -10.76
C GLY A 41 9.53 -15.65 -10.20
N VAL A 42 9.60 -14.32 -10.12
CA VAL A 42 8.46 -13.48 -9.74
C VAL A 42 7.40 -13.53 -10.84
N THR A 43 6.25 -14.13 -10.53
CA THR A 43 5.09 -14.18 -11.42
C THR A 43 4.26 -12.91 -11.33
N ARG A 44 4.06 -12.38 -10.12
CA ARG A 44 3.25 -11.19 -9.87
C ARG A 44 3.75 -10.44 -8.64
N VAL A 45 3.90 -9.12 -8.77
CA VAL A 45 4.17 -8.20 -7.65
C VAL A 45 3.19 -7.06 -7.74
N GLU A 46 2.46 -6.84 -6.66
CA GLU A 46 1.57 -5.71 -6.48
C GLU A 46 1.99 -4.96 -5.22
N VAL A 47 2.27 -3.67 -5.39
CA VAL A 47 2.56 -2.74 -4.30
C VAL A 47 1.45 -1.68 -4.33
N GLN A 48 0.80 -1.46 -3.19
CA GLN A 48 -0.24 -0.45 -3.03
C GLN A 48 0.04 0.39 -1.78
N ASP A 49 0.10 1.70 -1.94
CA ASP A 49 0.09 2.64 -0.83
C ASP A 49 -1.30 2.70 -0.19
N THR A 50 -1.40 2.34 1.08
CA THR A 50 -2.65 2.40 1.86
C THR A 50 -2.70 3.64 2.77
N SER A 51 -1.66 4.49 2.75
CA SER A 51 -1.58 5.69 3.59
C SER A 51 -2.27 6.93 3.01
N GLY A 52 -2.91 6.81 1.83
CA GLY A 52 -3.61 7.92 1.19
C GLY A 52 -2.68 8.97 0.58
N GLY A 53 -1.46 8.58 0.17
CA GLY A 53 -0.50 9.47 -0.50
C GLY A 53 0.58 10.04 0.42
N CYS A 54 0.65 9.60 1.68
CA CYS A 54 1.73 9.97 2.59
C CYS A 54 2.99 9.09 2.39
N GLY A 55 2.86 7.93 1.74
CA GLY A 55 3.95 6.96 1.57
C GLY A 55 4.46 6.35 2.88
N ALA A 56 3.61 6.27 3.90
CA ALA A 56 3.98 5.77 5.23
C ALA A 56 3.58 4.29 5.45
N MET A 57 2.65 3.77 4.66
CA MET A 57 2.10 2.42 4.83
C MET A 57 1.82 1.73 3.51
N TYR A 58 2.46 0.58 3.30
CA TYR A 58 2.35 -0.17 2.05
C TYR A 58 1.76 -1.55 2.26
N ARG A 59 0.95 -1.99 1.30
CA ARG A 59 0.52 -3.38 1.16
C ARG A 59 1.24 -3.97 -0.06
N ILE A 60 1.96 -5.05 0.15
CA ILE A 60 2.74 -5.72 -0.89
C ILE A 60 2.24 -7.16 -0.99
N ALA A 61 1.80 -7.55 -2.19
CA ALA A 61 1.44 -8.92 -2.53
C ALA A 61 2.45 -9.47 -3.54
N ILE A 62 3.06 -10.61 -3.22
CA ILE A 62 4.11 -11.22 -4.04
C ILE A 62 3.74 -12.67 -4.33
N VAL A 63 3.79 -13.01 -5.61
CA VAL A 63 3.69 -14.39 -6.12
C VAL A 63 5.00 -14.73 -6.80
N ALA A 64 5.74 -15.68 -6.25
CA ALA A 64 7.03 -16.10 -6.77
C ALA A 64 7.27 -17.60 -6.56
N GLU A 65 8.05 -18.21 -7.46
CA GLU A 65 8.45 -19.62 -7.35
C GLU A 65 9.44 -19.87 -6.20
N ASP A 66 10.25 -18.87 -5.83
CA ASP A 66 11.22 -18.92 -4.71
C ASP A 66 10.58 -19.28 -3.36
N PHE A 67 9.28 -19.02 -3.21
CA PHE A 67 8.51 -19.31 -2.00
C PHE A 67 8.05 -20.76 -1.91
N LYS A 68 8.19 -21.55 -2.98
CA LYS A 68 7.79 -22.96 -3.02
C LYS A 68 8.64 -23.78 -2.05
N GLY A 69 7.98 -24.45 -1.11
CA GLY A 69 8.65 -25.26 -0.09
C GLY A 69 9.20 -24.47 1.12
N GLN A 70 9.01 -23.14 1.16
CA GLN A 70 9.31 -22.34 2.35
C GLN A 70 8.06 -22.15 3.21
N SER A 71 8.21 -22.06 4.53
CA SER A 71 7.12 -21.67 5.43
C SER A 71 6.81 -20.18 5.28
N ILE A 72 5.56 -19.79 5.55
CA ILE A 72 5.09 -18.39 5.46
C ILE A 72 6.01 -17.43 6.24
N VAL A 73 6.44 -17.83 7.45
CA VAL A 73 7.36 -17.03 8.27
C VAL A 73 8.70 -16.79 7.56
N LYS A 74 9.27 -17.82 6.91
CA LYS A 74 10.53 -17.68 6.16
C LYS A 74 10.37 -16.80 4.93
N GLN A 75 9.24 -16.89 4.23
CA GLN A 75 8.93 -16.03 3.08
C GLN A 75 8.88 -14.56 3.52
N HIS A 76 8.13 -14.26 4.59
CA HIS A 76 8.04 -12.90 5.14
C HIS A 76 9.41 -12.41 5.64
N GLN A 77 10.21 -13.27 6.28
CA GLN A 77 11.57 -12.93 6.69
C GLN A 77 12.48 -12.61 5.50
N ALA A 78 12.39 -13.37 4.40
CA ALA A 78 13.18 -13.12 3.20
C ALA A 78 12.84 -11.74 2.61
N VAL A 79 11.54 -11.42 2.50
CA VAL A 79 11.08 -10.12 2.01
C VAL A 79 11.47 -8.98 2.95
N HIS A 80 11.32 -9.16 4.27
CA HIS A 80 11.76 -8.18 5.27
C HIS A 80 13.27 -7.91 5.23
N ARG A 81 14.10 -8.91 4.92
CA ARG A 81 15.55 -8.71 4.76
C ARG A 81 15.86 -7.83 3.56
N ILE A 82 15.17 -8.04 2.44
CA ILE A 82 15.33 -7.24 1.22
C ILE A 82 14.88 -5.79 1.48
N LEU A 83 13.76 -5.62 2.19
CA LEU A 83 13.17 -4.31 2.48
C LEU A 83 13.64 -3.71 3.80
N ALA A 84 14.66 -4.27 4.47
CA ALA A 84 15.05 -3.88 5.83
C ALA A 84 15.44 -2.39 5.94
N GLU A 85 16.02 -1.83 4.87
CA GLU A 85 16.41 -0.42 4.81
C GLU A 85 15.21 0.51 4.61
N ASP A 86 14.28 0.11 3.74
CA ASP A 86 13.05 0.87 3.45
C ASP A 86 12.07 0.82 4.64
N LEU A 87 12.03 -0.32 5.34
CA LEU A 87 11.25 -0.56 6.55
C LEU A 87 11.53 0.44 7.68
N LYS A 88 12.77 0.95 7.78
CA LYS A 88 13.13 1.97 8.78
C LYS A 88 12.48 3.32 8.51
N ARG A 89 12.11 3.57 7.24
CA ARG A 89 11.47 4.82 6.80
C ARG A 89 9.95 4.74 6.91
N TRP A 90 9.37 3.54 6.76
CA TRP A 90 7.92 3.33 6.79
C TRP A 90 7.40 3.11 8.21
N HIS A 91 6.16 3.53 8.48
CA HIS A 91 5.51 3.31 9.77
C HIS A 91 4.94 1.89 9.90
N GLY A 92 4.70 1.20 8.77
CA GLY A 92 4.30 -0.20 8.75
C GLY A 92 4.10 -0.73 7.33
N LEU A 93 4.09 -2.05 7.19
CA LEU A 93 3.68 -2.70 5.96
C LEU A 93 2.84 -3.95 6.22
N THR A 94 2.06 -4.34 5.21
CA THR A 94 1.37 -5.63 5.15
C THR A 94 1.96 -6.45 4.02
N LEU A 95 2.44 -7.66 4.32
CA LEU A 95 2.93 -8.62 3.34
C LEU A 95 1.92 -9.75 3.13
N ASP A 96 1.59 -10.02 1.87
CA ASP A 96 0.93 -11.26 1.44
C ASP A 96 1.89 -11.99 0.50
N THR A 97 2.41 -13.13 0.92
CA THR A 97 3.25 -13.98 0.07
C THR A 97 2.50 -15.22 -0.35
N ARG A 98 2.54 -15.53 -1.64
CA ARG A 98 1.98 -16.77 -2.20
C ARG A 98 3.04 -17.44 -3.05
N ALA A 99 3.13 -18.76 -2.94
CA ALA A 99 3.93 -19.55 -3.86
C ALA A 99 3.21 -19.63 -5.22
N ALA A 100 3.97 -19.51 -6.30
CA ALA A 100 3.51 -19.76 -7.67
C ALA A 100 3.35 -21.26 -7.97
#